data_AF-A0A938AN59-F1
#
_entry.id   AF-A0A938AN59-F1
#
_cell.length_a   1.000
_cell.length_b   1.000
_cell.length_c   1.000
_cell.angle_alpha   90.00
_cell.angle_beta   90.00
_cell.angle_gamma   90.00
#
_symmetry.space_group_name_H-M   'P 1'
#
loop_
_entity.id
_entity.type
_entity.pdbx_description
1 polymer ?
#
loop_
_entity_poly.entity_id
_entity_poly.type
_entity_poly.pdbx_seq_one_letter_code
_entity_poly.pdbx_strand_id
1 'polypeptide(L)' 'MARRADVPSCPDLEHEARLWASGVGRLAGVDEAGRGAWAGPVVAAAVILPQGDPRLQARLAGVRDSKLMTARQ' A
#
# COMPACT_ATOMS: atom_id res chain seq x y z
N MET A 1 -2.57 14.41 14.50
CA MET A 1 -2.61 13.02 15.00
C MET A 1 -3.89 12.37 14.49
N ALA A 2 -3.84 11.66 13.35
CA ALA A 2 -5.00 10.96 12.81
C ALA A 2 -5.45 9.89 13.83
N ARG A 3 -6.71 9.94 14.24
CA ARG A 3 -7.27 8.96 15.19
C ARG A 3 -7.28 7.60 14.51
N ARG A 4 -6.86 6.56 15.23
CA ARG A 4 -6.87 5.12 14.85
C ARG A 4 -8.24 4.57 14.37
N ALA A 5 -9.28 5.39 14.27
CA ALA A 5 -10.65 5.01 13.95
C ALA A 5 -11.01 5.11 12.45
N ASP A 6 -10.16 5.73 11.61
CA ASP A 6 -10.45 5.96 10.18
C ASP A 6 -9.73 4.98 9.22
N VAL A 7 -9.09 3.93 9.74
CA VAL A 7 -8.43 2.93 8.88
C VAL A 7 -9.43 1.83 8.54
N PRO A 8 -9.78 1.64 7.26
CA PRO A 8 -10.74 0.62 6.86
C PRO A 8 -10.27 -0.78 7.26
N SER A 9 -11.23 -1.65 7.61
CA SER A 9 -10.95 -3.02 8.07
C SER A 9 -10.29 -3.91 7.00
N CYS A 10 -10.37 -3.49 5.73
CA CYS A 10 -9.59 -4.02 4.64
C CYS A 10 -8.99 -2.90 3.80
N PRO A 11 -7.75 -3.06 3.28
CA PRO A 11 -7.22 -2.14 2.29
C PRO A 11 -8.13 -2.07 1.06
N ASP A 12 -8.32 -0.87 0.54
CA ASP A 12 -9.04 -0.58 -0.69
C ASP A 12 -8.23 0.42 -1.54
N LEU A 13 -8.79 0.82 -2.69
CA LEU A 13 -8.16 1.75 -3.63
C LEU A 13 -8.86 3.12 -3.65
N GLU A 14 -9.62 3.49 -2.61
CA GLU A 14 -10.40 4.72 -2.63
C GLU A 14 -9.52 5.97 -2.75
N HIS A 15 -8.35 5.96 -2.10
CA HIS A 15 -7.43 7.09 -2.13
C HIS A 15 -6.81 7.26 -3.52
N GLU A 16 -6.36 6.15 -4.10
CA GLU A 16 -5.80 6.06 -5.44
C GLU A 16 -6.84 6.48 -6.49
N ALA A 17 -8.08 6.00 -6.36
CA ALA A 17 -9.18 6.32 -7.27
C ALA A 17 -9.48 7.82 -7.31
N ARG A 18 -9.46 8.50 -6.15
CA ARG A 18 -9.64 9.96 -6.07
C ARG A 18 -8.53 10.72 -6.80
N LEU A 19 -7.28 10.29 -6.64
CA LEU A 19 -6.13 10.92 -7.29
C LEU A 19 -6.09 10.65 -8.81
N TRP A 20 -6.44 9.44 -9.23
CA TRP A 20 -6.61 9.12 -10.65
C TRP A 20 -7.72 9.95 -11.29
N ALA A 21 -8.85 10.12 -10.60
CA ALA A 21 -9.95 10.97 -11.06
C ALA A 21 -9.57 12.45 -11.17
N SER A 22 -8.63 12.93 -10.36
CA SER A 22 -8.09 14.30 -10.47
C SER A 22 -7.03 14.47 -11.57
N GLY A 23 -6.78 13.43 -12.39
CA GLY A 23 -5.86 13.47 -13.52
C GLY A 23 -4.41 13.10 -13.21
N VAL A 24 -4.12 12.56 -12.01
CA VAL A 24 -2.77 12.05 -11.70
C VAL A 24 -2.54 10.76 -12.50
N GLY A 25 -1.67 10.81 -13.50
CA GLY A 25 -1.44 9.67 -14.40
C GLY A 25 -0.51 8.57 -13.87
N ARG A 26 0.30 8.85 -12.84
CA ARG A 26 1.15 7.86 -12.16
C ARG A 26 1.15 8.13 -10.67
N LEU A 27 0.78 7.13 -9.89
CA LEU A 27 0.72 7.18 -8.44
C LEU A 27 1.62 6.08 -7.87
N ALA A 28 2.56 6.46 -7.00
CA ALA A 28 3.47 5.54 -6.34
C ALA A 28 3.13 5.45 -4.85
N GLY A 29 2.83 4.25 -4.37
CA GLY A 29 2.84 3.95 -2.93
C GLY A 29 4.27 3.66 -2.47
N VAL A 30 4.67 4.21 -1.32
CA VAL A 30 6.03 4.07 -0.78
C VAL A 30 5.95 3.55 0.65
N ASP A 31 6.82 2.60 1.00
CA ASP A 31 6.94 2.08 2.37
C ASP A 31 8.39 1.67 2.69
N GLU A 32 8.74 1.63 3.97
CA GLU A 32 10.06 1.24 4.47
C GLU A 32 10.02 0.14 5.53
N ALA A 33 11.07 -0.68 5.54
CA ALA A 33 11.30 -1.72 6.53
C ALA A 33 12.70 -1.57 7.14
N GLY A 34 12.82 -1.93 8.43
CA GLY A 34 14.10 -1.96 9.15
C GLY A 34 14.38 -0.77 10.06
N ARG A 35 13.50 0.26 10.12
CA ARG A 35 13.73 1.45 10.97
C ARG A 35 13.93 1.18 12.47
N GLY A 36 13.46 0.03 12.96
CA GLY A 36 13.54 -0.38 14.37
C GLY A 36 14.52 -1.52 14.63
N ALA A 37 15.29 -1.95 13.63
CA ALA A 37 16.28 -3.00 13.79
C ALA A 37 17.52 -2.48 14.54
N TRP A 38 18.16 -3.34 15.35
CA TRP A 38 19.40 -2.98 16.08
C TRP A 38 20.61 -2.88 15.15
N ALA A 39 20.58 -3.59 14.03
CA ALA A 39 21.59 -3.59 12.99
C ALA A 39 20.95 -3.96 11.64
N GLY A 40 21.61 -3.61 10.55
CA GLY A 40 21.13 -3.81 9.19
C GLY A 40 20.57 -2.51 8.55
N PRO A 41 20.43 -2.49 7.22
CA PRO A 41 19.95 -1.31 6.52
C PRO A 41 18.45 -1.08 6.71
N VAL A 42 18.02 0.17 6.53
CA VAL A 42 16.62 0.48 6.21
C VAL A 42 16.44 0.33 4.72
N VAL A 43 15.40 -0.40 4.31
CA VAL A 43 15.06 -0.63 2.90
C VAL A 43 13.73 0.04 2.62
N ALA A 44 13.65 0.83 1.55
CA ALA A 44 12.41 1.43 1.08
C ALA A 44 12.06 0.92 -0.32
N ALA A 45 10.77 0.82 -0.62
CA ALA A 45 10.25 0.43 -1.91
C ALA A 45 9.18 1.41 -2.39
N ALA A 46 9.05 1.55 -3.71
CA ALA A 46 8.00 2.32 -4.35
C ALA A 46 7.30 1.44 -5.40
N VAL A 47 5.97 1.41 -5.38
CA VAL A 47 5.15 0.60 -6.28
C VAL A 47 4.14 1.50 -6.99
N ILE A 48 4.15 1.45 -8.33
CA ILE A 48 3.13 2.09 -9.17
C ILE A 48 2.16 1.00 -9.64
N LEU A 49 0.89 1.14 -9.28
CA LEU A 49 -0.16 0.21 -9.72
C LEU A 49 -0.63 0.53 -11.15
N PRO A 50 -1.03 -0.49 -11.95
CA PRO A 50 -1.56 -0.26 -13.29
C PRO A 50 -2.96 0.37 -13.21
N GLN A 51 -3.02 1.69 -13.40
CA GLN A 51 -4.27 2.44 -13.46
C GLN A 51 -5.18 1.90 -14.59
N GLY A 52 -6.46 1.68 -14.28
CA GLY A 52 -7.46 1.25 -15.25
C GLY A 52 -7.52 -0.26 -15.51
N ASP A 53 -6.73 -1.08 -14.80
CA ASP A 53 -6.88 -2.55 -14.83
C ASP A 53 -8.11 -2.95 -13.98
N PRO A 54 -9.21 -3.46 -14.58
CA PRO A 54 -10.40 -3.85 -13.83
C PRO A 54 -10.15 -5.07 -12.91
N ARG A 55 -9.05 -5.81 -13.11
CA ARG A 55 -8.66 -6.95 -12.27
C ARG A 55 -7.74 -6.53 -11.12
N LEU A 56 -7.35 -5.26 -11.03
CA LEU A 56 -6.40 -4.78 -10.02
C LEU A 56 -6.85 -5.13 -8.59
N GLN A 57 -8.12 -4.88 -8.25
CA GLN A 57 -8.67 -5.19 -6.93
C GLN A 57 -8.58 -6.69 -6.61
N ALA A 58 -8.87 -7.56 -7.59
CA ALA A 58 -8.78 -9.00 -7.41
C ALA A 58 -7.33 -9.47 -7.26
N ARG A 59 -6.39 -8.85 -7.97
CA ARG A 59 -4.95 -9.15 -7.87
C ARG A 59 -4.34 -8.71 -6.55
N LEU A 60 -4.90 -7.69 -5.92
CA LEU A 60 -4.50 -7.20 -4.60
C LEU A 60 -5.27 -7.89 -3.46
N ALA A 61 -6.13 -8.86 -3.77
CA ALA A 61 -6.84 -9.61 -2.74
C ALA A 61 -5.86 -10.30 -1.80
N GLY A 62 -5.95 -10.01 -0.50
CA GLY A 62 -5.07 -10.57 0.52
C GLY A 62 -3.81 -9.74 0.80
N VAL A 63 -3.52 -8.69 0.03
CA VAL A 63 -2.50 -7.71 0.39
C VAL A 63 -2.98 -6.96 1.64
N ARG A 64 -2.13 -6.90 2.67
CA ARG A 64 -2.38 -6.28 3.98
C ARG A 64 -1.08 -5.66 4.50
N ASP A 65 -1.12 -5.00 5.67
CA ASP A 65 0.10 -4.63 6.37
C ASP A 65 1.00 -5.86 6.56
N SER A 66 2.27 -5.76 6.16
CA SER A 66 3.23 -6.86 6.17
C SER A 66 3.42 -7.48 7.56
N LYS A 67 3.15 -6.74 8.63
CA LYS A 67 3.22 -7.23 10.02
C LYS A 67 2.08 -8.20 10.35
N LEU A 68 1.05 -8.26 9.51
CA LEU A 68 -0.08 -9.19 9.62
C LEU A 68 0.06 -10.40 8.70
N MET A 69 1.15 -10.49 7.92
CA MET A 69 1.41 -11.57 6.97
C MET A 69 2.46 -12.54 7.52
N THR A 70 2.43 -13.80 7.07
CA THR A 70 3.52 -14.74 7.33
C THR A 70 4.66 -14.53 6.34
N ALA A 71 5.88 -14.94 6.70
CA ALA A 71 7.04 -14.82 5.81
C ALA A 71 6.91 -15.59 4.47
N ARG A 72 5.93 -16.50 4.34
CA ARG A 72 5.70 -17.29 3.12
C ARG A 72 4.70 -16.63 2.16
N GLN A 73 3.86 -15.72 2.67
CA GLN A 73 2.81 -15.03 1.92
C GLN A 73 3.35 -13.76 1.29
#